data_AF-A0A0C9ZFB6-F1
#
_entry.id   AF-A0A0C9ZFB6-F1
#
_cell.length_a   1.000
_cell.length_b   1.000
_cell.length_c   1.000
_cell.angle_alpha   90.00
_cell.angle_beta   90.00
_cell.angle_gamma   90.00
#
_symmetry.space_group_name_H-M   'P 1'
#
loop_
_entity.id
_entity.type
_entity.pdbx_description
1 polymer ?
#
loop_
_entity_poly.entity_id
_entity_poly.type
_entity_poly.pdbx_seq_one_letter_code
_entity_poly.pdbx_strand_id
1 'polypeptide(L)'
;MEKEIDHLQKKQSKKQQLKARTQWATKGETISKYWSKINEKKSPRDIIHRLKIPGTNNFTSKSEQMAEIAKTYHDKIQSVDDALYDEQTQKQVRIEALNEIPESQKLDATPNQMEETLEEKHVLSALMSSKSGSATGIDGLPYELWKHLHTKYKEACEGEKPAFNIIKMLTNVMNGIQLHGVEKDSDFALGWMCPLYKKKDCLLIENY
;
A
#
# COMPACT_ATOMS: atom_id res chain seq x y z
N MET A 1 38.92 8.08 -14.52
CA MET A 1 37.71 7.89 -13.71
C MET A 1 36.95 9.19 -13.46
N GLU A 2 37.49 10.21 -12.79
CA GLU A 2 36.73 11.45 -12.48
C GLU A 2 36.21 12.22 -13.71
N LYS A 3 37.02 12.37 -14.76
CA LYS A 3 36.61 13.04 -16.01
C LYS A 3 35.48 12.32 -16.75
N GLU A 4 35.42 11.00 -16.62
CA GLU A 4 34.41 10.16 -17.26
C GLU A 4 33.08 10.22 -16.48
N ILE A 5 33.17 10.24 -15.15
CA ILE A 5 32.01 10.48 -14.27
C ILE A 5 31.41 11.86 -14.52
N ASP A 6 32.23 12.91 -14.61
CA ASP A 6 31.75 14.28 -14.89
C ASP A 6 31.10 14.38 -16.28
N HIS A 7 31.66 13.70 -17.29
CA HIS A 7 31.06 13.64 -18.62
C HIS A 7 29.68 12.94 -18.61
N LEU A 8 29.56 11.81 -17.91
CA LEU A 8 28.30 11.08 -17.78
C LEU A 8 27.24 11.90 -17.02
N GLN A 9 27.64 12.61 -15.96
CA GLN A 9 26.75 13.50 -15.21
C GLN A 9 26.24 14.66 -16.07
N LYS A 10 27.11 15.31 -16.84
CA LYS A 10 26.71 16.36 -17.80
C LYS A 10 25.74 15.83 -18.86
N LYS A 11 25.98 14.63 -19.39
CA LYS A 11 25.09 13.99 -20.37
C LYS A 11 23.71 13.66 -19.77
N GLN A 12 23.67 13.13 -18.55
CA GLN A 12 22.42 12.87 -17.83
C GLN A 12 21.64 14.16 -17.53
N SER A 13 22.33 15.21 -17.06
CA SER A 13 21.74 16.53 -16.80
C SER A 13 21.08 17.10 -18.07
N LYS A 14 21.79 17.11 -19.21
CA LYS A 14 21.21 17.57 -20.49
C LYS A 14 19.97 16.77 -20.90
N LYS A 15 20.00 15.44 -20.72
CA LYS A 15 18.84 14.58 -21.02
C LYS A 15 17.66 14.88 -20.10
N GLN A 16 17.90 15.13 -18.82
CA GLN A 16 16.86 15.51 -17.85
C GLN A 16 16.25 16.87 -18.19
N GLN A 17 17.08 17.86 -18.53
CA GLN A 17 16.63 19.19 -18.94
C GLN A 17 15.78 19.14 -20.21
N LEU A 18 16.21 18.39 -21.22
CA LEU A 18 15.43 18.21 -22.45
C LEU A 18 14.08 17.57 -22.15
N LYS A 19 14.06 16.48 -21.35
CA LYS A 19 12.83 15.81 -20.93
C LYS A 19 11.89 16.75 -20.18
N ALA A 20 12.42 17.56 -19.26
CA ALA A 20 11.63 18.54 -18.52
C ALA A 20 11.04 19.62 -19.44
N ARG A 21 11.82 20.14 -20.39
CA ARG A 21 11.32 21.10 -21.40
C ARG A 21 10.21 20.51 -22.26
N THR A 22 10.39 19.28 -22.75
CA THR A 22 9.34 18.59 -23.52
C THR A 22 8.09 18.38 -22.66
N GLN A 23 8.23 17.91 -21.41
CA GLN A 23 7.09 17.73 -20.52
C GLN A 23 6.38 19.05 -20.19
N TRP A 24 7.12 20.16 -20.03
CA TRP A 24 6.54 21.49 -19.87
C TRP A 24 5.77 21.93 -21.12
N ALA A 25 6.37 21.82 -22.30
CA ALA A 25 5.70 22.20 -23.54
C ALA A 25 4.41 21.38 -23.79
N THR A 26 4.41 20.10 -23.44
CA THR A 26 3.24 19.23 -23.68
C THR A 26 2.19 19.30 -22.56
N LYS A 27 2.60 19.51 -21.31
CA LYS A 27 1.72 19.31 -20.12
C LYS A 27 1.74 20.46 -19.12
N GLY A 28 2.49 21.52 -19.39
CA GLY A 28 2.69 22.67 -18.50
C GLY A 28 1.54 23.68 -18.49
N GLU A 29 0.61 23.60 -19.43
CA GLU A 29 -0.57 24.48 -19.48
C GLU A 29 -1.89 23.71 -19.21
N THR A 30 -1.79 22.40 -18.99
CA THR A 30 -2.94 21.55 -18.65
C THR A 30 -2.83 21.11 -17.20
N ILE A 31 -3.96 21.07 -16.49
CA ILE A 31 -4.07 20.50 -15.14
C ILE A 31 -3.75 19.00 -15.22
N SER A 32 -2.47 18.69 -15.14
CA SER A 32 -1.92 17.35 -15.28
C SER A 32 -1.10 17.00 -14.05
N LYS A 33 -0.84 15.71 -13.81
CA LYS A 33 0.05 15.25 -12.72
C LYS A 33 1.43 15.94 -12.76
N TYR A 34 1.90 16.32 -13.95
CA TYR A 34 3.15 17.05 -14.12
C TYR A 34 3.03 18.50 -13.62
N TRP A 35 1.98 19.22 -14.04
CA TRP A 35 1.70 20.58 -13.60
C TRP A 35 1.51 20.66 -12.08
N SER A 36 0.70 19.76 -11.51
CA SER A 36 0.49 19.71 -10.06
C SER A 36 1.79 19.49 -9.30
N LYS A 37 2.66 18.57 -9.75
CA LYS A 37 3.96 18.29 -9.09
C LYS A 37 4.94 19.46 -9.14
N ILE A 38 4.86 20.33 -10.15
CA ILE A 38 5.73 21.51 -10.24
C ILE A 38 5.28 22.58 -9.26
N ASN A 39 3.97 22.76 -9.11
CA ASN A 39 3.38 23.78 -8.24
C ASN A 39 3.18 23.30 -6.79
N GLU A 40 3.31 22.00 -6.55
CA GLU A 40 3.22 21.41 -5.22
C GLU A 40 4.37 21.93 -4.33
N LYS A 41 4.01 22.55 -3.21
CA LYS A 41 4.98 23.00 -2.20
C LYS A 41 5.72 21.78 -1.67
N LYS A 42 7.04 21.72 -1.93
CA LYS A 42 7.89 20.66 -1.38
C LYS A 42 8.13 20.92 0.11
N SER A 43 7.36 20.27 0.97
CA SER A 43 7.73 20.17 2.39
C SER A 43 8.95 19.26 2.53
N PRO A 44 9.85 19.55 3.50
CA PRO A 44 10.86 18.58 3.90
C PRO A 44 10.17 17.27 4.30
N ARG A 45 10.84 16.14 4.08
CA ARG A 45 10.32 14.85 4.54
C ARG A 45 10.22 14.88 6.06
N ASP A 46 9.11 14.38 6.59
CA ASP A 46 8.96 14.18 8.03
C ASP A 46 9.87 13.02 8.44
N ILE A 47 11.03 13.36 9.01
CA ILE A 47 12.01 12.39 9.50
C ILE A 47 11.86 12.30 11.01
N ILE A 48 11.74 11.07 11.52
CA ILE A 48 11.80 10.81 12.96
C ILE A 48 13.27 10.86 13.38
N HIS A 49 13.67 11.95 14.02
CA HIS A 49 15.07 12.14 14.43
C HIS A 49 15.47 11.25 15.60
N ARG A 50 14.56 11.07 16.56
CA ARG A 50 14.74 10.20 17.73
C ARG A 50 13.38 9.92 18.37
N LEU A 51 13.26 8.80 19.06
CA LEU A 51 12.10 8.46 19.89
C LEU A 51 12.50 8.29 21.35
N LYS A 52 11.59 8.62 22.25
CA LYS A 52 11.69 8.30 23.68
C LYS A 52 11.53 6.80 23.86
N ILE A 53 12.42 6.20 24.65
CA ILE A 53 12.32 4.79 25.01
C ILE A 53 11.22 4.64 26.07
N PRO A 54 10.15 3.87 25.82
CA PRO A 54 9.05 3.70 26.77
C PRO A 54 9.54 3.29 28.17
N GLY A 55 8.97 3.89 29.21
CA GLY A 55 9.34 3.60 30.62
C GLY A 55 10.66 4.22 31.09
N THR A 56 11.36 4.98 30.25
CA THR A 56 12.60 5.68 30.63
C THR A 56 12.58 7.15 30.22
N ASN A 57 13.55 7.95 30.69
CA ASN A 57 13.79 9.31 30.19
C ASN A 57 14.86 9.36 29.08
N ASN A 58 15.27 8.20 28.56
CA ASN A 58 16.26 8.11 27.49
C ASN A 58 15.61 8.16 26.11
N PHE A 59 16.41 8.52 25.11
CA PHE A 59 16.01 8.60 23.71
C PHE A 59 16.93 7.74 22.85
N THR A 60 16.40 7.23 21.74
CA THR A 60 17.18 6.55 20.71
C THR A 60 17.00 7.23 19.37
N SER A 61 18.10 7.39 18.64
CA SER A 61 18.14 7.82 17.24
C SER A 61 18.48 6.66 16.29
N LYS A 62 18.69 5.44 16.83
CA LYS A 62 18.97 4.25 16.01
C LYS A 62 17.67 3.77 15.38
N SER A 63 17.63 3.71 14.05
CA SER A 63 16.43 3.36 13.28
C SER A 63 15.86 1.98 13.66
N GLU A 64 16.71 0.99 13.88
CA GLU A 64 16.30 -0.36 14.29
C GLU A 64 15.55 -0.33 15.63
N GLN A 65 16.06 0.42 16.61
CA GLN A 65 15.43 0.56 17.91
C GLN A 65 14.13 1.38 17.84
N MET A 66 14.10 2.42 16.99
CA MET A 66 12.86 3.18 16.76
C MET A 66 11.77 2.31 16.12
N ALA A 67 12.13 1.44 15.18
CA ALA A 67 11.20 0.49 14.58
C ALA A 67 10.67 -0.52 15.60
N GLU A 68 11.52 -1.04 16.47
CA GLU A 68 11.09 -1.97 17.54
C GLU A 68 10.17 -1.30 18.56
N ILE A 69 10.43 -0.03 18.91
CA ILE A 69 9.54 0.78 19.76
C ILE A 69 8.17 0.95 19.10
N ALA A 70 8.14 1.29 17.82
CA ALA A 70 6.90 1.45 17.05
C ALA A 70 6.11 0.15 16.99
N LYS A 71 6.76 -0.95 16.61
CA LYS A 71 6.17 -2.29 16.57
C LYS A 71 5.58 -2.67 17.93
N THR A 72 6.39 -2.63 18.99
CA THR A 72 5.96 -3.03 20.34
C THR A 72 4.77 -2.20 20.83
N TYR A 73 4.78 -0.89 20.56
CA TYR A 73 3.68 -0.01 20.93
C TYR A 73 2.38 -0.39 20.20
N HIS A 74 2.44 -0.57 18.87
CA HIS A 74 1.25 -0.87 18.07
C HIS A 74 0.74 -2.30 18.27
N ASP A 75 1.62 -3.29 18.45
CA ASP A 75 1.24 -4.66 18.81
C ASP A 75 0.49 -4.66 20.15
N LYS A 76 1.00 -3.90 21.13
CA LYS A 76 0.37 -3.82 22.46
C LYS A 76 -1.05 -3.27 22.37
N ILE A 77 -1.27 -2.14 21.68
CA ILE A 77 -2.60 -1.52 21.61
C ILE A 77 -3.61 -2.37 20.84
N GLN A 78 -3.17 -3.24 19.92
CA GLN A 78 -4.05 -4.17 19.21
C GLN A 78 -4.64 -5.22 20.16
N SER A 79 -3.89 -5.62 21.19
CA SER A 79 -4.29 -6.69 22.13
C SER A 79 -4.87 -6.20 23.46
N VAL A 80 -5.01 -4.87 23.67
CA VAL A 80 -5.50 -4.33 24.96
C VAL A 80 -6.92 -4.80 25.28
N ASP A 81 -7.78 -4.88 24.26
CA ASP A 81 -9.21 -5.19 24.44
C ASP A 81 -9.53 -6.69 24.26
N ASP A 82 -8.65 -7.46 23.63
CA ASP A 82 -8.85 -8.90 23.39
C ASP A 82 -8.92 -9.71 24.68
N ALA A 83 -8.29 -9.23 25.75
CA ALA A 83 -8.27 -9.90 27.05
C ALA A 83 -9.51 -9.61 27.92
N LEU A 84 -10.37 -8.67 27.53
CA LEU A 84 -11.45 -8.16 28.39
C LEU A 84 -12.77 -8.94 28.27
N TYR A 85 -12.94 -9.74 27.23
CA TYR A 85 -14.21 -10.43 26.95
C TYR A 85 -13.98 -11.85 26.42
N ASP A 86 -14.73 -12.82 26.95
CA ASP A 86 -14.84 -14.14 26.33
C ASP A 86 -15.52 -14.04 24.94
N GLU A 87 -15.32 -15.06 24.11
CA GLU A 87 -15.81 -15.08 22.72
C GLU A 87 -17.33 -14.86 22.61
N GLN A 88 -18.12 -15.32 23.59
CA GLN A 88 -19.57 -15.13 23.58
C GLN A 88 -19.93 -13.68 23.88
N THR A 89 -19.27 -13.06 24.86
CA THR A 89 -19.48 -11.65 25.19
C THR A 89 -19.08 -10.75 24.02
N GLN A 90 -17.96 -11.02 23.34
CA GLN A 90 -17.57 -10.26 22.13
C GLN A 90 -18.61 -10.36 21.02
N LYS A 91 -19.15 -11.58 20.79
CA LYS A 91 -20.19 -11.81 19.79
C LYS A 91 -21.47 -11.04 20.12
N GLN A 92 -21.86 -11.01 21.38
CA GLN A 92 -23.05 -10.32 21.85
C GLN A 92 -22.92 -8.79 21.68
N VAL A 93 -21.80 -8.20 22.11
CA VAL A 93 -21.54 -6.76 21.94
C VAL A 93 -21.53 -6.38 20.46
N ARG A 94 -20.96 -7.22 19.59
CA ARG A 94 -20.98 -6.99 18.14
C ARG A 94 -22.40 -6.97 17.59
N ILE A 95 -23.24 -7.92 18.00
CA ILE A 95 -24.65 -7.98 17.57
C ILE A 95 -25.41 -6.74 18.06
N GLU A 96 -25.21 -6.34 19.32
CA GLU A 96 -25.84 -5.16 19.90
C GLU A 96 -25.45 -3.89 19.13
N ALA A 97 -24.16 -3.68 18.88
CA ALA A 97 -23.67 -2.55 18.09
C ALA A 97 -24.23 -2.53 16.66
N LEU A 98 -24.36 -3.71 16.02
CA LEU A 98 -24.97 -3.80 14.69
C LEU A 98 -26.48 -3.53 14.71
N ASN A 99 -27.17 -3.83 15.81
CA ASN A 99 -28.60 -3.56 15.97
C ASN A 99 -28.92 -2.08 16.19
N GLU A 100 -27.96 -1.28 16.67
CA GLU A 100 -28.11 0.18 16.79
C GLU A 100 -28.15 0.90 15.43
N ILE A 101 -27.68 0.25 14.36
CA ILE A 101 -27.70 0.81 13.01
C ILE A 101 -29.16 0.89 12.53
N PRO A 102 -29.67 2.09 12.15
CA PRO A 102 -31.02 2.23 11.63
C PRO A 102 -31.25 1.37 10.39
N GLU A 103 -32.45 0.78 10.25
CA GLU A 103 -32.80 -0.05 9.08
C GLU A 103 -32.59 0.66 7.75
N SER A 104 -32.82 1.98 7.68
CA SER A 104 -32.59 2.79 6.46
C SER A 104 -31.12 2.90 6.04
N GLN A 105 -30.19 2.57 6.93
CA GLN A 105 -28.74 2.56 6.68
C GLN A 105 -28.20 1.14 6.52
N LYS A 106 -29.00 0.11 6.81
CA LYS A 106 -28.60 -1.27 6.57
C LYS A 106 -28.58 -1.53 5.07
N LEU A 107 -27.54 -2.21 4.62
CA LEU A 107 -27.42 -2.63 3.24
C LEU A 107 -28.48 -3.69 2.97
N ASP A 108 -29.29 -3.49 1.93
CA ASP A 108 -30.21 -4.49 1.39
C ASP A 108 -29.42 -5.48 0.51
N ALA A 109 -28.34 -6.03 1.08
CA ALA A 109 -27.46 -6.98 0.42
C ALA A 109 -27.91 -8.40 0.75
N THR A 110 -27.98 -9.26 -0.26
CA THR A 110 -28.15 -10.69 -0.03
C THR A 110 -26.98 -11.18 0.83
N PRO A 111 -27.23 -11.92 1.93
CA PRO A 111 -26.19 -12.30 2.90
C PRO A 111 -24.95 -12.99 2.29
N ASN A 112 -25.10 -13.61 1.13
CA ASN A 112 -24.10 -14.49 0.54
C ASN A 112 -23.14 -13.80 -0.44
N GLN A 113 -23.32 -12.52 -0.78
CA GLN A 113 -22.45 -11.86 -1.77
C GLN A 113 -20.97 -11.81 -1.34
N MET A 114 -20.69 -11.79 -0.04
CA MET A 114 -19.32 -11.85 0.49
C MET A 114 -18.74 -13.26 0.54
N GLU A 115 -19.56 -14.30 0.43
CA GLU A 115 -19.12 -15.70 0.44
C GLU A 115 -18.86 -16.25 -0.97
N GLU A 116 -19.37 -15.56 -2.01
CA GLU A 116 -19.16 -15.94 -3.40
C GLU A 116 -17.67 -15.86 -3.79
N THR A 117 -17.21 -16.84 -4.57
CA THR A 117 -15.86 -16.86 -5.11
C THR A 117 -15.67 -15.77 -6.15
N LEU A 118 -14.47 -15.21 -6.23
CA LEU A 118 -14.15 -14.20 -7.23
C LEU A 118 -14.15 -14.78 -8.64
N GLU A 119 -14.76 -14.03 -9.57
CA GLU A 119 -14.67 -14.26 -11.00
C GLU A 119 -13.49 -13.48 -11.61
N GLU A 120 -12.97 -13.95 -12.75
CA GLU A 120 -11.88 -13.28 -13.49
C GLU A 120 -12.21 -11.81 -13.82
N LYS A 121 -13.49 -11.48 -14.06
CA LYS A 121 -13.93 -10.10 -14.34
C LYS A 121 -13.71 -9.16 -13.16
N HIS A 122 -13.85 -9.66 -11.92
CA HIS A 122 -13.65 -8.89 -10.70
C HIS A 122 -12.16 -8.54 -10.54
N VAL A 123 -11.30 -9.54 -10.72
CA VAL A 123 -9.84 -9.38 -10.65
C VAL A 123 -9.34 -8.45 -11.75
N LEU A 124 -9.84 -8.59 -12.98
CA LEU A 124 -9.50 -7.69 -14.07
C LEU A 124 -9.90 -6.24 -13.77
N SER A 125 -11.12 -6.02 -13.29
CA SER A 125 -11.61 -4.68 -12.92
C SER A 125 -10.73 -4.04 -11.84
N ALA A 126 -10.39 -4.81 -10.79
CA ALA A 126 -9.51 -4.36 -9.72
C ALA A 126 -8.10 -4.01 -10.22
N LEU A 127 -7.52 -4.88 -11.07
CA LEU A 127 -6.19 -4.64 -11.64
C LEU A 127 -6.17 -3.36 -12.49
N MET A 128 -7.17 -3.16 -13.34
CA MET A 128 -7.23 -1.96 -14.21
C MET A 128 -7.45 -0.69 -13.41
N SER A 129 -8.23 -0.77 -12.33
CA SER A 129 -8.51 0.34 -11.41
C SER A 129 -7.34 0.67 -10.47
N SER A 130 -6.36 -0.23 -10.34
CA SER A 130 -5.21 -0.06 -9.45
C SER A 130 -4.36 1.17 -9.85
N LYS A 131 -3.87 1.91 -8.85
CA LYS A 131 -3.20 3.20 -9.07
C LYS A 131 -1.80 3.03 -9.65
N SER A 132 -1.55 3.62 -10.82
CA SER A 132 -0.22 3.67 -11.41
C SER A 132 0.69 4.73 -10.76
N GLY A 133 1.95 4.37 -10.55
CA GLY A 133 3.00 5.19 -9.95
C GLY A 133 2.79 5.43 -8.45
N SER A 134 2.20 4.46 -7.75
CA SER A 134 2.23 4.37 -6.28
C SER A 134 3.53 3.73 -5.81
N ALA A 135 3.79 3.81 -4.50
CA ALA A 135 4.83 2.98 -3.89
C ALA A 135 4.47 1.49 -4.05
N THR A 136 5.49 0.66 -4.22
CA THR A 136 5.36 -0.80 -4.27
C THR A 136 5.14 -1.38 -2.88
N GLY A 137 4.60 -2.59 -2.81
CA GLY A 137 4.58 -3.37 -1.58
C GLY A 137 5.98 -3.83 -1.18
N ILE A 138 6.02 -4.69 -0.15
CA ILE A 138 7.25 -5.31 0.36
C ILE A 138 7.98 -6.17 -0.68
N ASP A 139 7.24 -6.68 -1.67
CA ASP A 139 7.74 -7.47 -2.79
C ASP A 139 8.46 -6.62 -3.85
N GLY A 140 8.33 -5.29 -3.78
CA GLY A 140 8.90 -4.37 -4.76
C GLY A 140 8.19 -4.41 -6.13
N LEU A 141 7.04 -5.07 -6.26
CA LEU A 141 6.36 -5.24 -7.54
C LEU A 141 5.31 -4.14 -7.75
N PRO A 142 5.43 -3.32 -8.81
CA PRO A 142 4.48 -2.25 -9.09
C PRO A 142 3.24 -2.77 -9.82
N TYR A 143 2.11 -2.07 -9.69
CA TYR A 143 0.88 -2.38 -10.44
C TYR A 143 1.08 -2.38 -11.95
N GLU A 144 2.02 -1.58 -12.46
CA GLU A 144 2.40 -1.53 -13.87
C GLU A 144 2.91 -2.88 -14.39
N LEU A 145 3.61 -3.65 -13.56
CA LEU A 145 4.09 -4.97 -13.94
C LEU A 145 2.91 -5.88 -14.25
N TRP A 146 1.96 -5.96 -13.32
CA TRP A 146 0.77 -6.80 -13.45
C TRP A 146 -0.11 -6.39 -14.64
N LYS A 147 -0.31 -5.08 -14.83
CA LYS A 147 -1.02 -4.54 -16.01
C LYS A 147 -0.29 -4.90 -17.31
N HIS A 148 1.04 -4.81 -17.33
CA HIS A 148 1.84 -5.14 -18.51
C HIS A 148 1.76 -6.63 -18.86
N LEU A 149 1.81 -7.52 -17.86
CA LEU A 149 1.63 -8.96 -18.06
C LEU A 149 0.25 -9.26 -18.68
N HIS A 150 -0.80 -8.57 -18.23
CA HIS A 150 -2.13 -8.71 -18.82
C HIS A 150 -2.18 -8.22 -20.28
N THR A 151 -1.53 -7.11 -20.60
CA THR A 151 -1.39 -6.64 -21.98
C THR A 151 -0.66 -7.67 -22.85
N LYS A 152 0.45 -8.21 -22.36
CA LYS A 152 1.24 -9.24 -23.07
C LYS A 152 0.45 -10.52 -23.30
N TYR A 153 -0.38 -10.92 -22.34
CA TYR A 153 -1.31 -12.04 -22.51
C TYR A 153 -2.27 -11.80 -23.68
N LYS A 154 -2.90 -10.63 -23.75
CA LYS A 154 -3.83 -10.30 -24.86
C LYS A 154 -3.13 -10.30 -26.22
N GLU A 155 -1.96 -9.66 -26.32
CA GLU A 155 -1.16 -9.63 -27.56
C GLU A 155 -0.78 -11.04 -28.04
N ALA A 156 -0.46 -11.94 -27.10
CA ALA A 156 -0.10 -13.32 -27.43
C ALA A 156 -1.30 -14.17 -27.87
N CYS A 157 -2.48 -13.95 -27.29
CA CYS A 157 -3.72 -14.59 -27.71
C CYS A 157 -4.11 -14.21 -29.15
N GLU A 158 -3.92 -12.95 -29.54
CA GLU A 158 -4.16 -12.48 -30.92
C GLU A 158 -3.23 -13.15 -31.94
N GLY A 159 -2.02 -13.56 -31.51
CA GLY A 159 -1.04 -14.23 -32.35
C GLY A 159 -1.05 -15.76 -32.27
N GLU A 160 -2.06 -16.38 -31.65
CA GLU A 160 -2.16 -17.83 -31.41
C GLU A 160 -0.93 -18.45 -30.72
N LYS A 161 -0.21 -17.66 -29.91
CA LYS A 161 0.97 -18.14 -29.18
C LYS A 161 0.60 -18.64 -27.79
N PRO A 162 1.36 -19.59 -27.22
CA PRO A 162 1.27 -19.91 -25.82
C PRO A 162 1.41 -18.63 -24.97
N ALA A 163 0.43 -18.39 -24.09
CA ALA A 163 0.33 -17.15 -23.34
C ALA A 163 0.04 -17.42 -21.86
N PHE A 164 0.63 -16.62 -20.98
CA PHE A 164 0.41 -16.72 -19.54
C PHE A 164 -0.77 -15.85 -19.10
N ASN A 165 -1.88 -16.46 -18.68
CA ASN A 165 -3.06 -15.73 -18.20
C ASN A 165 -2.89 -15.30 -16.73
N ILE A 166 -2.37 -14.10 -16.53
CA ILE A 166 -2.19 -13.51 -15.19
C ILE A 166 -3.51 -13.34 -14.42
N ILE A 167 -4.63 -13.04 -15.10
CA ILE A 167 -5.92 -12.83 -14.43
C ILE A 167 -6.43 -14.14 -13.85
N LYS A 168 -6.35 -15.23 -14.62
CA LYS A 168 -6.73 -16.56 -14.16
C LYS A 168 -5.85 -17.03 -13.01
N MET A 169 -4.53 -16.79 -13.09
CA MET A 169 -3.61 -17.10 -11.98
C MET A 169 -4.01 -16.35 -10.70
N LEU A 170 -4.19 -15.03 -10.77
CA LEU A 170 -4.57 -14.22 -9.61
C LEU A 170 -5.92 -14.64 -9.04
N THR A 171 -6.89 -14.95 -9.90
CA THR A 171 -8.22 -15.44 -9.49
C THR A 171 -8.11 -16.74 -8.70
N ASN A 172 -7.31 -17.70 -9.21
CA ASN A 172 -7.09 -18.97 -8.52
C ASN A 172 -6.40 -18.78 -7.17
N VAL A 173 -5.39 -17.91 -7.09
CA VAL A 173 -4.69 -17.62 -5.83
C VAL A 173 -5.63 -17.01 -4.80
N MET A 174 -6.40 -15.99 -5.19
CA MET A 174 -7.32 -15.31 -4.26
C MET A 174 -8.43 -16.24 -3.77
N ASN A 175 -9.02 -17.05 -4.67
CA ASN A 175 -10.03 -18.04 -4.27
C ASN A 175 -9.42 -19.14 -3.39
N GLY A 176 -8.18 -19.55 -3.65
CA GLY A 176 -7.47 -20.49 -2.78
C GLY A 176 -7.31 -19.93 -1.37
N ILE A 177 -6.91 -18.66 -1.23
CA ILE A 177 -6.79 -17.98 0.06
C ILE A 177 -8.15 -17.84 0.74
N GLN A 178 -9.21 -17.50 0.00
CA GLN A 178 -10.57 -17.38 0.55
C GLN A 178 -11.08 -18.71 1.12
N LEU A 179 -10.80 -19.83 0.43
CA LEU A 179 -11.30 -21.15 0.81
C LEU A 179 -10.45 -21.85 1.88
N HIS A 180 -9.14 -21.62 1.89
CA HIS A 180 -8.19 -22.38 2.72
C HIS A 180 -7.42 -21.52 3.72
N GLY A 181 -7.59 -20.20 3.66
CA GLY A 181 -6.78 -19.26 4.43
C GLY A 181 -5.40 -19.02 3.81
N VAL A 182 -4.59 -18.25 4.53
CA VAL A 182 -3.20 -17.96 4.16
C VAL A 182 -2.29 -19.04 4.74
N GLU A 183 -1.32 -19.49 3.96
CA GLU A 183 -0.29 -20.43 4.42
C GLU A 183 0.50 -19.83 5.59
N LYS A 184 0.68 -20.60 6.68
CA LYS A 184 1.21 -20.07 7.96
C LYS A 184 2.63 -19.56 7.86
N ASP A 185 3.43 -20.20 7.01
CA ASP A 185 4.84 -19.86 6.79
C ASP A 185 5.02 -18.87 5.63
N SER A 186 3.93 -18.34 5.08
CA SER A 186 4.01 -17.36 3.99
C SER A 186 4.06 -15.93 4.49
N ASP A 187 4.83 -15.12 3.77
CA ASP A 187 4.94 -13.69 3.99
C ASP A 187 3.76 -12.89 3.40
N PHE A 188 2.69 -13.56 2.95
CA PHE A 188 1.57 -12.93 2.24
C PHE A 188 0.87 -11.84 3.06
N ALA A 189 0.72 -12.07 4.37
CA ALA A 189 0.07 -11.14 5.29
C ALA A 189 1.05 -10.17 5.96
N LEU A 190 2.32 -10.14 5.54
CA LEU A 190 3.29 -9.17 6.09
C LEU A 190 2.89 -7.74 5.70
N GLY A 191 2.75 -6.90 6.72
CA GLY A 191 2.51 -5.47 6.57
C GLY A 191 3.80 -4.65 6.74
N TRP A 192 3.85 -3.49 6.10
CA TRP A 192 4.86 -2.47 6.39
C TRP A 192 4.23 -1.37 7.25
N MET A 193 4.85 -1.06 8.38
CA MET A 193 4.45 0.07 9.23
C MET A 193 5.21 1.33 8.83
N CYS A 194 4.50 2.41 8.53
CA CYS A 194 5.07 3.71 8.22
C CYS A 194 4.44 4.76 9.16
N PRO A 195 5.00 4.97 10.37
CA PRO A 195 4.46 5.91 11.34
C PRO A 195 4.48 7.33 10.77
N LEU A 196 3.36 8.06 10.88
CA LEU A 196 3.20 9.38 10.28
C LEU A 196 2.92 10.39 11.39
N TYR A 197 3.83 11.35 11.58
CA TYR A 197 3.64 12.37 12.59
C TYR A 197 2.34 13.14 12.36
N LYS A 198 1.44 13.08 13.33
CA LYS A 198 0.15 13.78 13.25
C LYS A 198 0.27 15.16 13.89
N LYS A 199 0.45 15.22 15.23
CA LYS A 199 0.51 16.44 16.07
C LYS A 199 1.16 16.11 17.43
N LYS A 200 1.57 17.13 18.20
CA LYS A 200 2.13 17.10 19.58
C LYS A 200 3.64 16.76 19.64
N ASP A 201 4.10 16.12 20.70
CA ASP A 201 5.53 15.86 20.90
C ASP A 201 6.00 14.78 19.92
N CYS A 202 6.86 15.17 18.97
CA CYS A 202 7.46 14.29 17.96
C CYS A 202 8.49 13.31 18.54
N LEU A 203 8.75 13.33 19.85
CA LEU A 203 9.60 12.36 20.51
C LEU A 203 8.81 11.15 21.03
N LEU A 204 7.47 11.22 21.06
CA LEU A 204 6.62 10.15 21.60
C LEU A 204 5.97 9.34 20.48
N ILE A 205 6.09 8.01 20.56
CA ILE A 205 5.55 7.10 19.53
C ILE A 205 4.03 7.18 19.39
N GLU A 206 3.31 7.51 20.47
CA GLU A 206 1.84 7.69 20.46
C GLU A 206 1.34 8.84 19.56
N ASN A 207 2.23 9.71 19.10
CA ASN A 207 1.92 10.86 18.23
C ASN A 207 2.21 10.60 16.75
N TYR A 208 2.58 9.37 16.40
CA TYR A 208 2.82 8.86 15.04
C TYR A 208 1.79 7.79 14.63
#